data_AF-A0A6V7X6J1-F1
#
_entry.id   AF-A0A6V7X6J1-F1
#
_cell.length_a   1.000
_cell.length_b   1.000
_cell.length_c   1.000
_cell.angle_alpha   90.00
_cell.angle_beta   90.00
_cell.angle_gamma   90.00
#
_symmetry.space_group_name_H-M   'P 1'
#
loop_
_entity.id
_entity.type
_entity.pdbx_description
1 polymer ?
#
loop_
_entity_poly.entity_id
_entity_poly.type
_entity_poly.pdbx_seq_one_letter_code
_entity_poly.pdbx_strand_id
1 'polypeptide(L)' 'MDNNLYYLEAIHNFVEVLNEYFHNVCELDLVFNFYKVYSVVDEMFLAGEIRETSQTKVLKQLMMLSSLE' A
#
# COMPACT_ATOMS: atom_id res chain seq x y z
N MET A 1 -17.97 2.82 -17.14
CA MET A 1 -17.15 4.03 -16.98
C MET A 1 -16.46 3.88 -15.66
N ASP A 2 -15.14 3.81 -15.70
CA ASP A 2 -14.31 3.81 -14.51
C ASP A 2 -14.64 5.04 -13.66
N ASN A 3 -14.98 4.80 -12.39
CA ASN A 3 -15.36 5.88 -11.50
C ASN A 3 -14.09 6.62 -11.09
N ASN A 4 -13.79 7.76 -11.72
CA ASN A 4 -12.58 8.53 -11.44
C ASN A 4 -12.40 8.84 -9.94
N LEU A 5 -13.50 9.03 -9.20
CA LEU A 5 -13.46 9.25 -7.76
C LEU A 5 -13.00 8.02 -6.99
N TYR A 6 -13.37 6.83 -7.47
CA TYR A 6 -12.95 5.56 -6.86
C TYR A 6 -11.43 5.36 -6.94
N TYR A 7 -10.83 5.64 -8.10
CA TYR A 7 -9.37 5.56 -8.25
C TYR A 7 -8.64 6.65 -7.46
N LEU A 8 -9.22 7.85 -7.37
CA LEU A 8 -8.66 8.92 -6.55
C LEU A 8 -8.66 8.54 -5.06
N GLU A 9 -9.74 7.95 -4.57
CA GLU A 9 -9.84 7.45 -3.21
C GLU A 9 -8.89 6.26 -2.97
N ALA A 10 -8.70 5.39 -3.96
CA ALA A 10 -7.75 4.30 -3.88
C ALA A 10 -6.30 4.79 -3.74
N ILE A 11 -5.93 5.85 -4.47
CA ILE A 11 -4.62 6.50 -4.31
C ILE A 11 -4.48 7.09 -2.90
N HIS A 12 -5.52 7.74 -2.38
CA HIS A 12 -5.49 8.28 -1.02
C HIS A 12 -5.29 7.17 0.02
N ASN A 13 -6.08 6.10 -0.06
CA ASN A 13 -5.97 4.93 0.81
C ASN A 13 -4.59 4.28 0.74
N PHE A 14 -3.99 4.20 -0.44
CA PHE A 14 -2.62 3.69 -0.63
C PHE A 14 -1.58 4.56 0.08
N VAL A 15 -1.69 5.89 -0.02
CA VAL A 15 -0.78 6.83 0.67
C VAL A 15 -0.94 6.74 2.19
N GLU A 16 -2.16 6.57 2.70
CA GLU A 16 -2.39 6.38 4.15
C GLU A 16 -1.75 5.09 4.67
N VAL A 17 -1.87 3.98 3.93
CA VAL A 17 -1.19 2.72 4.28
C VAL A 17 0.33 2.89 4.29
N LEU A 18 0.90 3.58 3.29
CA LEU A 18 2.33 3.87 3.28
C LEU A 18 2.75 4.72 4.48
N ASN A 19 1.95 5.73 4.83
CA ASN A 19 2.24 6.59 5.97
C ASN A 19 2.26 5.83 7.30
N GLU A 20 1.32 4.92 7.49
CA GLU A 20 1.25 4.07 8.69
C GLU A 20 2.37 3.02 8.69
N TYR A 21 2.68 2.42 7.53
CA TYR A 21 3.71 1.39 7.41
C TYR A 21 5.14 1.93 7.62
N PHE A 22 5.44 3.14 7.14
CA PHE A 22 6.75 3.78 7.29
C PHE A 22 6.86 4.73 8.48
N HIS A 23 5.77 4.95 9.23
CA HIS A 23 5.70 5.89 10.36
C HIS A 23 6.13 7.33 9.98
N ASN A 24 5.25 8.05 9.30
CA ASN A 24 5.50 9.37 8.65
C ASN A 24 6.38 9.25 7.40
N VAL A 25 5.79 8.66 6.35
CA VAL A 25 6.48 8.40 5.09
C VAL A 25 7.02 9.67 4.43
N CYS A 26 8.23 9.59 3.89
CA CYS A 26 8.82 10.60 3.02
C CYS A 26 9.35 9.99 1.71
N GLU A 27 9.74 10.85 0.75
CA GLU A 27 10.23 10.41 -0.57
C GLU A 27 11.44 9.46 -0.46
N LEU A 28 12.35 9.74 0.48
CA LEU A 28 13.54 8.90 0.68
C LEU A 28 13.16 7.48 1.14
N ASP A 29 12.09 7.32 1.94
CA ASP A 29 11.64 6.00 2.36
C ASP A 29 11.22 5.15 1.18
N LEU A 30 10.55 5.76 0.19
CA LEU A 30 10.13 5.10 -1.04
C LEU A 30 11.35 4.73 -1.91
N VAL A 31 12.34 5.60 -2.00
CA VAL A 31 13.56 5.36 -2.79
C VAL A 31 14.41 4.24 -2.17
N PHE A 32 14.64 4.28 -0.85
CA PHE A 32 15.48 3.31 -0.17
C PHE A 32 14.79 1.96 0.07
N ASN A 33 13.46 1.95 0.25
CA ASN A 33 12.67 0.74 0.51
C ASN A 33 11.76 0.39 -0.67
N PHE A 34 12.18 0.66 -1.90
CA PHE A 34 11.36 0.44 -3.11
C PHE A 34 10.76 -0.97 -3.19
N TYR A 35 11.51 -2.00 -2.76
CA TYR A 35 11.07 -3.38 -2.73
C TYR A 35 9.88 -3.61 -1.78
N LYS A 36 9.87 -2.94 -0.62
CA LYS A 36 8.74 -2.98 0.33
C LYS A 36 7.53 -2.26 -0.24
N VAL A 37 7.74 -1.15 -0.96
CA VAL A 37 6.64 -0.43 -1.63
C VAL A 37 5.94 -1.32 -2.65
N TYR A 38 6.69 -2.12 -3.43
CA TYR A 38 6.08 -3.12 -4.32
C TYR A 38 5.21 -4.14 -3.56
N SER A 39 5.64 -4.59 -2.38
CA SER A 39 4.82 -5.46 -1.53
C SER A 39 3.52 -4.79 -1.06
N VAL A 40 3.56 -3.49 -0.72
CA VAL A 40 2.34 -2.72 -0.40
C VAL A 40 1.40 -2.64 -1.60
N VAL A 41 1.96 -2.36 -2.78
CA VAL A 41 1.19 -2.30 -4.04
C VAL A 41 0.52 -3.64 -4.32
N ASP A 42 1.24 -4.76 -4.24
CA ASP A 42 0.70 -6.10 -4.53
C ASP A 42 -0.40 -6.54 -3.56
N GLU A 43 -0.39 -6.06 -2.32
CA GLU A 43 -1.47 -6.32 -1.37
C GLU A 43 -2.72 -5.48 -1.63
N MET A 44 -2.55 -4.23 -2.10
CA MET A 44 -3.69 -3.33 -2.36
C MET A 44 -4.25 -3.44 -3.78
N PHE A 45 -3.42 -3.80 -4.76
CA PHE A 45 -3.76 -3.85 -6.18
C PHE A 45 -3.21 -5.13 -6.79
N LEU A 46 -4.01 -5.81 -7.62
CA LEU A 46 -3.57 -7.01 -8.31
C LEU A 46 -4.25 -7.10 -9.67
N ALA A 47 -3.46 -7.45 -10.70
CA ALA A 47 -3.95 -7.61 -12.07
C ALA A 47 -4.74 -6.40 -12.63
N GLY A 48 -4.40 -5.18 -12.19
CA GLY A 48 -5.06 -3.94 -12.61
C GLY A 48 -6.35 -3.61 -11.85
N GLU A 49 -6.73 -4.43 -10.87
CA GLU A 49 -7.91 -4.26 -10.03
C GLU A 49 -7.53 -3.99 -8.57
N ILE A 50 -8.45 -3.41 -7.80
CA ILE A 50 -8.27 -3.24 -6.35
C ILE A 50 -8.48 -4.58 -5.66
N ARG A 51 -7.49 -5.01 -4.87
CA ARG A 51 -7.48 -6.30 -4.16
C ARG A 51 -7.99 -6.17 -2.73
N GLU A 52 -7.40 -5.29 -1.93
CA GLU A 52 -7.77 -5.09 -0.53
C GLU A 52 -7.79 -3.59 -0.20
N THR A 53 -8.87 -3.15 0.44
CA THR A 53 -9.08 -1.75 0.81
C THR A 53 -8.94 -1.50 2.30
N SER A 54 -9.02 -2.55 3.13
CA SER A 54 -8.89 -2.43 4.58
C SER A 54 -7.42 -2.24 4.97
N GLN A 55 -7.07 -1.01 5.35
CA GLN A 55 -5.72 -0.64 5.82
C GLN A 55 -5.23 -1.58 6.93
N THR A 56 -6.09 -1.91 7.89
CA THR A 56 -5.75 -2.81 9.01
C THR A 56 -5.33 -4.20 8.54
N LYS A 57 -6.00 -4.75 7.51
CA LYS A 57 -5.63 -6.07 6.96
C LYS A 57 -4.34 -5.99 6.18
N VAL A 58 -4.16 -4.95 5.36
CA VAL A 58 -2.94 -4.74 4.57
C VAL A 58 -1.74 -4.62 5.51
N LEU A 59 -1.81 -3.75 6.52
CA LEU A 59 -0.74 -3.57 7.50
C LEU A 59 -0.41 -4.86 8.26
N LYS A 60 -1.45 -5.61 8.68
CA LYS A 60 -1.25 -6.90 9.35
C LYS A 60 -0.52 -7.90 8.45
N GLN A 61 -0.90 -7.97 7.17
CA GLN A 61 -0.27 -8.85 6.20
C GLN A 61 1.18 -8.43 5.92
N LEU A 62 1.43 -7.14 5.76
CA LEU A 62 2.78 -6.59 5.56
C LEU A 62 3.70 -6.88 6.76
N MET A 63 3.20 -6.71 7.98
CA MET A 63 3.94 -7.07 9.20
C MET A 63 4.28 -8.57 9.26
N MET A 64 3.32 -9.42 8.90
CA MET A 64 3.55 -10.87 8.82
C MET A 64 4.61 -11.22 7.77
N LEU A 65 4.53 -10.63 6.57
CA LEU A 65 5.50 -10.86 5.50
C LEU A 65 6.91 -10.40 5.92
N SER A 66 7.02 -9.23 6.55
CA SER A 66 8.31 -8.71 7.04
C SER A 66 8.95 -9.56 8.16
N SER A 67 8.18 -10.41 8.84
CA SER A 67 8.68 -11.31 9.89
C SER A 67 9.24 -12.63 9.35
N LEU A 68 8.99 -12.91 8.07
CA LEU A 68 9.47 -14.11 7.37
C LEU A 68 10.79 -13.85 6.62
N GLU A 69 11.19 -12.58 6.52
CA GLU A 69 12.50 -12.12 6.04
C GLU A 69 13.56 -12.19 7.15
#